data_AF-A0A6P3VFH4-F1
#
_entry.id   AF-A0A6P3VFH4-F1
#
_cell.length_a   1.000
_cell.length_b   1.000
_cell.length_c   1.000
_cell.angle_alpha   90.00
_cell.angle_beta   90.00
_cell.angle_gamma   90.00
#
_symmetry.space_group_name_H-M   'P 1'
#
loop_
_entity.id
_entity.type
_entity.pdbx_description
1 polymer ?
#
loop_
_entity_poly.entity_id
_entity_poly.type
_entity_poly.pdbx_seq_one_letter_code
_entity_poly.pdbx_strand_id
1 'polypeptide(L)'
;MAHSRKKAKKDEDDLRGATGGEDVIDDQIIEQGAVVLRGYVIQRIHTENPEVHVSHEILGGTPSEGDDPQVKEVVCQLLKIADDLNRNTELQHLINTVQANCAQDVFVTVARSIFSDGINWGRVVALFHLAYKLIHKALTQNRFEIIRHIISWVLQFIRENISAWIRQQGGWEGVIRSVSRWRTVSILFAAAFITAVVYWRRTH
;
A
#
# COMPACT_ATOMS: atom_id res chain seq x y z
N MET A 1 40.50 -21.74 -58.68
CA MET A 1 39.80 -22.48 -57.61
C MET A 1 40.08 -21.82 -56.28
N ALA A 2 39.05 -21.73 -55.42
CA ALA A 2 39.04 -21.33 -54.01
C ALA A 2 39.25 -19.84 -53.63
N HIS A 3 38.14 -19.10 -53.67
CA HIS A 3 37.81 -18.02 -52.74
C HIS A 3 37.78 -18.54 -51.28
N SER A 4 38.17 -17.69 -50.30
CA SER A 4 37.35 -17.24 -49.15
C SER A 4 38.26 -16.80 -48.00
N ARG A 5 38.59 -15.50 -47.87
CA ARG A 5 37.88 -14.50 -47.06
C ARG A 5 37.99 -14.76 -45.54
N LYS A 6 39.05 -14.22 -44.93
CA LYS A 6 39.10 -13.87 -43.50
C LYS A 6 37.93 -12.94 -43.20
N LYS A 7 36.95 -13.38 -42.40
CA LYS A 7 35.91 -12.52 -41.85
C LYS A 7 35.51 -13.04 -40.46
N ALA A 8 35.76 -12.17 -39.48
CA ALA A 8 35.07 -12.00 -38.20
C ALA A 8 34.42 -13.24 -37.54
N LYS A 9 34.95 -13.59 -36.37
CA LYS A 9 34.11 -14.05 -35.24
C LYS A 9 34.55 -13.31 -33.98
N LYS A 10 34.10 -12.06 -33.89
CA LYS A 10 33.95 -11.28 -32.67
C LYS A 10 32.44 -11.26 -32.48
N ASP A 11 31.92 -12.04 -31.54
CA ASP A 11 30.51 -12.24 -31.15
C ASP A 11 30.57 -13.45 -30.18
N GLU A 12 30.13 -13.47 -28.92
CA GLU A 12 29.19 -12.68 -28.12
C GLU A 12 29.61 -12.92 -26.66
N ASP A 13 30.04 -11.88 -25.92
CA ASP A 13 29.96 -11.91 -24.45
C ASP A 13 29.93 -10.48 -23.91
N ASP A 14 28.98 -9.71 -24.43
CA ASP A 14 28.61 -8.40 -23.89
C ASP A 14 27.09 -8.33 -23.96
N LEU A 15 26.42 -8.57 -22.83
CA LEU A 15 25.12 -8.00 -22.41
C LEU A 15 24.61 -8.70 -21.14
N ARG A 16 25.37 -8.61 -20.04
CA ARG A 16 24.80 -8.69 -18.68
C ARG A 16 25.02 -7.36 -17.97
N GLY A 17 24.33 -6.34 -18.44
CA GLY A 17 24.31 -5.02 -17.84
C GLY A 17 22.96 -4.72 -17.18
N ALA A 18 23.02 -4.32 -15.90
CA ALA A 18 22.01 -3.60 -15.12
C ALA A 18 20.79 -4.38 -14.54
N THR A 19 21.02 -5.22 -13.53
CA THR A 19 19.98 -5.56 -12.52
C THR A 19 19.93 -4.56 -11.34
N GLY A 20 20.97 -3.74 -11.13
CA GLY A 20 21.08 -2.89 -9.93
C GLY A 20 20.12 -1.71 -9.84
N GLY A 21 19.46 -1.30 -10.94
CA GLY A 21 18.49 -0.19 -10.89
C GLY A 21 17.12 -0.60 -10.34
N GLU A 22 16.74 -1.86 -10.54
CA GLU A 22 15.45 -2.40 -10.10
C GLU A 22 15.45 -2.65 -8.59
N ASP A 23 16.52 -3.25 -8.06
CA ASP A 23 16.67 -3.55 -6.63
C ASP A 23 16.67 -2.27 -5.77
N VAL A 24 17.33 -1.19 -6.24
CA VAL A 24 17.39 0.10 -5.51
C VAL A 24 16.04 0.79 -5.42
N ILE A 25 15.23 0.73 -6.48
CA ILE A 25 13.89 1.33 -6.49
C ILE A 25 12.95 0.55 -5.58
N ASP A 26 13.04 -0.77 -5.60
CA ASP A 26 12.24 -1.62 -4.73
C ASP A 26 12.59 -1.39 -3.26
N ASP A 27 13.88 -1.22 -2.92
CA ASP A 27 14.28 -0.85 -1.56
C ASP A 27 13.73 0.51 -1.14
N GLN A 28 13.74 1.52 -2.02
CA GLN A 28 13.11 2.82 -1.73
C GLN A 28 11.60 2.69 -1.48
N ILE A 29 10.89 1.87 -2.28
CA ILE A 29 9.47 1.61 -2.10
C ILE A 29 9.20 0.94 -0.74
N ILE A 30 10.05 0.01 -0.33
CA ILE A 30 9.90 -0.69 0.95
C ILE A 30 10.24 0.21 2.13
N GLU A 31 11.30 1.01 2.05
CA GLU A 31 11.66 1.99 3.06
C GLU A 31 10.52 2.99 3.28
N GLN A 32 10.01 3.59 2.19
CA GLN A 32 8.86 4.49 2.26
C GLN A 32 7.60 3.75 2.77
N GLY A 33 7.38 2.51 2.35
CA GLY A 33 6.27 1.67 2.81
C GLY A 33 6.28 1.43 4.32
N ALA A 34 7.47 1.29 4.92
CA ALA A 34 7.64 1.14 6.36
C ALA A 34 7.20 2.41 7.12
N VAL A 35 7.62 3.58 6.62
CA VAL A 35 7.26 4.88 7.18
C VAL A 35 5.75 5.12 7.06
N VAL A 36 5.17 4.86 5.88
CA VAL A 36 3.73 5.02 5.62
C VAL A 36 2.89 4.07 6.49
N LEU A 37 3.31 2.81 6.65
CA LEU A 37 2.63 1.85 7.53
C LEU A 37 2.64 2.31 8.99
N ARG A 38 3.79 2.74 9.51
CA ARG A 38 3.88 3.27 10.89
C ARG A 38 3.00 4.48 11.09
N GLY A 39 3.06 5.46 10.17
CA GLY A 39 2.21 6.64 10.21
C GLY A 39 0.72 6.30 10.17
N TYR A 40 0.32 5.35 9.31
CA TYR A 40 -1.05 4.85 9.24
C TYR A 40 -1.51 4.23 10.56
N VAL A 41 -0.71 3.35 11.17
CA VAL A 41 -1.02 2.67 12.43
C VAL A 41 -1.15 3.69 13.58
N ILE A 42 -0.22 4.63 13.71
CA ILE A 42 -0.23 5.68 14.74
C ILE A 42 -1.52 6.50 14.64
N GLN A 43 -1.83 7.00 13.44
CA GLN A 43 -3.03 7.81 13.22
C GLN A 43 -4.32 7.03 13.47
N ARG A 44 -4.37 5.73 13.10
CA ARG A 44 -5.53 4.88 13.38
C ARG A 44 -5.72 4.64 14.87
N ILE A 45 -4.65 4.33 15.62
CA ILE A 45 -4.74 4.15 17.06
C ILE A 45 -5.19 5.44 17.73
N HIS A 46 -4.61 6.58 17.36
CA HIS A 46 -4.99 7.87 17.93
C HIS A 46 -6.46 8.22 17.66
N THR A 47 -6.98 7.87 16.48
CA THR A 47 -8.39 8.10 16.13
C THR A 47 -9.34 7.20 16.92
N GLU A 48 -8.99 5.92 17.13
CA GLU A 48 -9.84 4.97 17.87
C GLU A 48 -9.69 5.09 19.40
N ASN A 49 -8.52 5.49 19.89
CA ASN A 49 -8.21 5.61 21.31
C ASN A 49 -7.24 6.78 21.58
N PRO A 50 -7.77 8.01 21.78
CA PRO A 50 -6.95 9.21 21.94
C PRO A 50 -6.00 9.18 23.14
N GLU A 51 -6.31 8.39 24.17
CA GLU A 51 -5.50 8.26 25.39
C GLU A 51 -4.20 7.45 25.14
N VAL A 52 -4.19 6.59 24.13
CA VAL A 52 -3.05 5.74 23.80
C VAL A 52 -2.07 6.50 22.91
N HIS A 53 -0.95 6.91 23.50
CA HIS A 53 0.14 7.56 22.78
C HIS A 53 1.11 6.52 22.22
N VAL A 54 1.15 6.39 20.89
CA VAL A 54 2.11 5.52 20.18
C VAL A 54 3.08 6.37 19.41
N SER A 55 4.38 6.22 19.69
CA SER A 55 5.45 6.89 18.94
C SER A 55 5.96 6.02 17.78
N HIS A 56 6.64 6.64 16.82
CA HIS A 56 7.31 5.93 15.73
C HIS A 56 8.33 4.90 16.24
N GLU A 57 9.03 5.20 17.34
CA GLU A 57 10.05 4.34 17.94
C GLU A 57 9.48 3.03 18.50
N ILE A 58 8.28 3.08 19.08
CA ILE A 58 7.56 1.89 19.56
C ILE A 58 7.27 0.93 18.39
N LEU A 59 7.02 1.48 17.21
CA LEU A 59 6.82 0.73 15.98
C LEU A 59 8.13 0.45 15.20
N GLY A 60 9.29 0.80 15.75
CA GLY A 60 10.60 0.56 15.15
C GLY A 60 11.03 1.56 14.06
N GLY A 61 10.46 2.76 14.03
CA GLY A 61 10.87 3.88 13.18
C GLY A 61 11.69 4.94 13.91
N THR A 62 12.09 5.99 13.20
CA THR A 62 12.77 7.16 13.77
C THR A 62 11.79 8.29 14.11
N PRO A 63 12.13 9.21 15.04
CA PRO A 63 11.23 10.29 15.46
C PRO A 63 10.86 11.28 14.33
N SER A 64 11.73 11.46 13.34
CA SER A 64 11.57 12.44 12.26
C SER A 64 10.75 11.92 11.07
N GLU A 65 10.43 10.63 11.03
CA GLU A 65 9.62 10.02 9.97
C GLU A 65 8.25 10.66 9.83
N GLY A 66 7.70 11.15 10.94
CA GLY A 66 6.40 11.78 11.02
C GLY A 66 6.37 13.22 10.53
N ASP A 67 7.49 13.82 10.12
CA ASP A 67 7.54 15.25 9.77
C ASP A 67 7.38 15.54 8.27
N ASP A 68 7.65 14.56 7.41
CA ASP A 68 7.55 14.70 5.96
C ASP A 68 6.10 14.99 5.52
N PRO A 69 5.82 16.17 4.93
CA PRO A 69 4.49 16.54 4.43
C PRO A 69 3.94 15.56 3.39
N GLN A 70 4.80 14.97 2.57
CA GLN A 70 4.41 14.04 1.52
C GLN A 70 3.91 12.72 2.11
N VAL A 71 4.64 12.19 3.09
CA VAL A 71 4.22 11.01 3.87
C VAL A 71 2.89 11.28 4.56
N LYS A 72 2.73 12.45 5.22
CA LYS A 72 1.48 12.83 5.89
C LYS A 72 0.29 12.79 4.92
N GLU A 73 0.46 13.33 3.72
CA GLU A 73 -0.61 13.34 2.73
C GLU A 73 -0.93 11.92 2.23
N VAL A 74 0.08 11.09 1.96
CA VAL A 74 -0.14 9.67 1.60
C VAL A 74 -0.93 8.94 2.68
N VAL A 75 -0.50 9.06 3.95
CA VAL A 75 -1.18 8.45 5.09
C VAL A 75 -2.62 8.96 5.20
N CYS A 76 -2.84 10.27 5.08
CA CYS A 76 -4.16 10.88 5.09
C CYS A 76 -5.10 10.27 4.02
N GLN A 77 -4.60 10.04 2.80
CA GLN A 77 -5.40 9.44 1.73
C GLN A 77 -5.69 7.96 1.99
N LEU A 78 -4.73 7.19 2.51
CA LEU A 78 -4.96 5.80 2.91
C LEU A 78 -6.01 5.69 4.03
N LEU A 79 -6.01 6.61 4.99
CA LEU A 79 -7.01 6.68 6.05
C LEU A 79 -8.41 6.94 5.47
N LYS A 80 -8.56 7.89 4.54
CA LYS A 80 -9.85 8.14 3.86
C LYS A 80 -10.39 6.88 3.16
N ILE A 81 -9.53 6.18 2.42
CA ILE A 81 -9.90 4.92 1.77
C ILE A 81 -10.33 3.89 2.83
N ALA A 82 -9.62 3.80 3.96
CA ALA A 82 -9.99 2.88 5.04
C ALA A 82 -11.32 3.26 5.70
N ASP A 83 -11.65 4.55 5.83
CA ASP A 83 -12.95 4.98 6.37
C ASP A 83 -14.10 4.60 5.42
N ASP A 84 -13.89 4.76 4.12
CA ASP A 84 -14.86 4.33 3.10
C ASP A 84 -15.01 2.80 3.09
N LEU A 85 -13.89 2.09 3.26
CA LEU A 85 -13.83 0.63 3.30
C LEU A 85 -14.47 0.05 4.56
N ASN A 86 -14.32 0.69 5.72
CA ASN A 86 -14.92 0.28 6.99
C ASN A 86 -16.45 0.34 6.99
N ARG A 87 -17.06 1.05 6.03
CA ARG A 87 -18.52 1.02 5.81
C ARG A 87 -18.99 -0.29 5.17
N ASN A 88 -18.09 -1.12 4.65
CA ASN A 88 -18.40 -2.42 4.05
C ASN A 88 -18.30 -3.55 5.09
N THR A 89 -19.45 -4.11 5.48
CA THR A 89 -19.59 -5.12 6.54
C THR A 89 -18.99 -6.49 6.20
N GLU A 90 -18.90 -6.85 4.91
CA GLU A 90 -18.37 -8.14 4.46
C GLU A 90 -16.85 -8.22 4.64
N LEU A 91 -16.16 -7.12 4.36
CA LEU A 91 -14.72 -7.01 4.59
C LEU A 91 -14.38 -6.99 6.09
N GLN A 92 -15.21 -6.38 6.92
CA GLN A 92 -15.06 -6.45 8.38
C GLN A 92 -15.10 -7.89 8.90
N HIS A 93 -15.95 -8.75 8.32
CA HIS A 93 -16.02 -10.16 8.69
C HIS A 93 -14.70 -10.91 8.38
N LEU A 94 -14.11 -10.66 7.20
CA LEU A 94 -12.82 -11.26 6.82
C LEU A 94 -11.66 -10.79 7.73
N ILE A 95 -11.63 -9.50 8.06
CA ILE A 95 -10.61 -8.91 8.95
C ILE A 95 -10.73 -9.46 10.38
N ASN A 96 -11.96 -9.63 10.89
CA ASN A 96 -12.21 -10.10 12.25
C ASN A 96 -11.97 -11.61 12.46
N THR A 97 -11.77 -12.38 11.38
CA THR A 97 -11.48 -13.82 11.47
C THR A 97 -10.04 -14.12 11.94
N VAL A 98 -9.15 -13.12 11.94
CA VAL A 98 -7.72 -13.33 12.27
C VAL A 98 -7.48 -13.32 13.78
N GLN A 99 -7.20 -14.51 14.34
CA GLN A 99 -6.74 -14.66 15.73
C GLN A 99 -5.21 -14.51 15.84
N ALA A 100 -4.72 -13.98 16.96
CA ALA A 100 -3.33 -13.53 17.13
C ALA A 100 -2.33 -14.61 17.54
N ASN A 101 -2.77 -15.86 17.67
CA ASN A 101 -2.04 -16.92 18.36
C ASN A 101 -1.11 -17.74 17.44
N CYS A 102 -1.18 -17.57 16.12
CA CYS A 102 -0.19 -18.04 15.13
C CYS A 102 -0.14 -17.07 13.93
N ALA A 103 0.38 -15.87 14.16
CA ALA A 103 0.01 -14.69 13.37
C ALA A 103 0.59 -14.62 11.95
N GLN A 104 1.76 -15.23 11.65
CA GLN A 104 2.38 -15.08 10.33
C GLN A 104 1.65 -15.85 9.23
N ASP A 105 1.46 -17.16 9.39
CA ASP A 105 0.84 -18.00 8.35
C ASP A 105 -0.61 -17.59 8.08
N VAL A 106 -1.33 -17.23 9.14
CA VAL A 106 -2.69 -16.69 9.03
C VAL A 106 -2.68 -15.33 8.33
N PHE A 107 -1.75 -14.43 8.68
CA PHE A 107 -1.61 -13.15 8.00
C PHE A 107 -1.33 -13.34 6.51
N VAL A 108 -0.36 -14.17 6.14
CA VAL A 108 0.01 -14.45 4.75
C VAL A 108 -1.17 -15.06 3.99
N THR A 109 -1.90 -15.98 4.61
CA THR A 109 -3.08 -16.61 3.99
C THR A 109 -4.17 -15.57 3.69
N VAL A 110 -4.50 -14.72 4.67
CA VAL A 110 -5.50 -13.67 4.49
C VAL A 110 -5.02 -12.62 3.49
N ALA A 111 -3.76 -12.22 3.55
CA ALA A 111 -3.16 -11.31 2.58
C ALA A 111 -3.27 -11.87 1.16
N ARG A 112 -2.90 -13.14 0.93
CA ARG A 112 -3.09 -13.80 -0.38
C ARG A 112 -4.54 -13.78 -0.84
N SER A 113 -5.49 -14.01 0.06
CA SER A 113 -6.92 -13.92 -0.26
C SER A 113 -7.36 -12.50 -0.62
N ILE A 114 -6.84 -11.46 0.05
CA ILE A 114 -7.16 -10.05 -0.27
C ILE A 114 -6.75 -9.71 -1.72
N PHE A 115 -5.66 -10.30 -2.20
CA PHE A 115 -5.07 -9.98 -3.51
C PHE A 115 -5.35 -11.03 -4.61
N SER A 116 -6.23 -12.01 -4.38
CA SER A 116 -6.47 -13.13 -5.32
C SER A 116 -6.85 -12.66 -6.73
N ASP A 117 -7.60 -11.57 -6.83
CA ASP A 117 -8.12 -11.07 -8.12
C ASP A 117 -7.41 -9.79 -8.60
N GLY A 118 -6.22 -9.51 -8.06
CA GLY A 118 -5.41 -8.34 -8.42
C GLY A 118 -5.21 -7.29 -7.32
N ILE A 119 -4.58 -6.18 -7.69
CA ILE A 119 -4.07 -5.16 -6.75
C ILE A 119 -4.73 -3.80 -7.02
N ASN A 120 -5.20 -3.17 -5.95
CA ASN A 120 -5.67 -1.77 -5.96
C ASN A 120 -5.43 -1.14 -4.57
N TRP A 121 -5.53 0.19 -4.49
CA TRP A 121 -5.29 0.91 -3.23
C TRP A 121 -6.23 0.50 -2.09
N GLY A 122 -7.48 0.11 -2.39
CA GLY A 122 -8.40 -0.42 -1.37
C GLY A 122 -7.91 -1.72 -0.74
N ARG A 123 -7.35 -2.63 -1.55
CA ARG A 123 -6.74 -3.89 -1.08
C ARG A 123 -5.43 -3.66 -0.32
N VAL A 124 -4.60 -2.71 -0.76
CA VAL A 124 -3.40 -2.27 -0.01
C VAL A 124 -3.81 -1.72 1.37
N VAL A 125 -4.87 -0.92 1.42
CA VAL A 125 -5.42 -0.40 2.68
C VAL A 125 -6.00 -1.52 3.55
N ALA A 126 -6.66 -2.53 2.98
CA ALA A 126 -7.12 -3.70 3.73
C ALA A 126 -5.97 -4.46 4.41
N LEU A 127 -4.85 -4.64 3.70
CA LEU A 127 -3.61 -5.22 4.26
C LEU A 127 -3.07 -4.38 5.43
N PHE A 128 -3.03 -3.05 5.26
CA PHE A 128 -2.59 -2.13 6.32
C PHE A 128 -3.52 -2.16 7.53
N HIS A 129 -4.83 -2.26 7.31
CA HIS A 129 -5.81 -2.34 8.37
C HIS A 129 -5.71 -3.68 9.14
N LEU A 130 -5.45 -4.79 8.44
CA LEU A 130 -5.16 -6.07 9.07
C LEU A 130 -3.90 -5.98 9.95
N ALA A 131 -2.82 -5.39 9.43
CA ALA A 131 -1.60 -5.16 10.21
C ALA A 131 -1.86 -4.29 11.45
N TYR A 132 -2.61 -3.20 11.30
CA TYR A 132 -3.03 -2.33 12.40
C TYR A 132 -3.77 -3.12 13.50
N LYS A 133 -4.73 -3.98 13.16
CA LYS A 133 -5.46 -4.78 14.17
C LYS A 133 -4.53 -5.73 14.93
N LEU A 134 -3.57 -6.35 14.25
CA LEU A 134 -2.56 -7.19 14.88
C LEU A 134 -1.61 -6.38 15.80
N ILE A 135 -1.14 -5.23 15.35
CA ILE A 135 -0.26 -4.34 16.12
C ILE A 135 -0.99 -3.78 17.34
N HIS A 136 -2.22 -3.31 17.18
CA HIS A 136 -3.05 -2.82 18.29
C HIS A 136 -3.29 -3.90 19.35
N LYS A 137 -3.52 -5.15 18.91
CA LYS A 137 -3.63 -6.28 19.84
C LYS A 137 -2.31 -6.59 20.55
N ALA A 138 -1.17 -6.53 19.86
CA ALA A 138 0.14 -6.70 20.49
C ALA A 138 0.44 -5.59 21.50
N LEU A 139 0.08 -4.34 21.20
CA LEU A 139 0.20 -3.18 22.10
C LEU A 139 -0.63 -3.35 23.38
N THR A 140 -1.90 -3.74 23.26
CA THR A 140 -2.77 -3.96 24.43
C THR A 140 -2.32 -5.14 25.29
N GLN A 141 -1.51 -6.04 24.75
CA GLN A 141 -0.88 -7.16 25.45
C GLN A 141 0.57 -6.88 25.90
N ASN A 142 1.10 -5.67 25.68
CA ASN A 142 2.48 -5.28 25.96
C ASN A 142 3.56 -6.18 25.31
N ARG A 143 3.28 -6.73 24.12
CA ARG A 143 4.18 -7.61 23.36
C ARG A 143 4.89 -6.89 22.22
N PHE A 144 5.77 -5.95 22.56
CA PHE A 144 6.43 -5.05 21.60
C PHE A 144 7.34 -5.78 20.61
N GLU A 145 7.92 -6.90 21.00
CA GLU A 145 8.70 -7.77 20.13
C GLU A 145 7.87 -8.27 18.93
N ILE A 146 6.58 -8.55 19.12
CA ILE A 146 5.69 -9.04 18.06
C ILE A 146 5.41 -7.93 17.03
N ILE A 147 5.37 -6.66 17.45
CA ILE A 147 5.09 -5.52 16.56
C ILE A 147 6.12 -5.45 15.42
N ARG A 148 7.41 -5.62 15.77
CA ARG A 148 8.49 -5.62 14.76
C ARG A 148 8.36 -6.77 13.77
N HIS A 149 7.96 -7.94 14.24
CA HIS A 149 7.71 -9.10 13.39
C HIS A 149 6.53 -8.84 12.43
N ILE A 150 5.42 -8.28 12.93
CA ILE A 150 4.26 -7.95 12.08
C ILE A 150 4.67 -6.97 10.97
N ILE A 151 5.36 -5.88 11.31
CA ILE A 151 5.83 -4.90 10.33
C ILE A 151 6.75 -5.57 9.31
N SER A 152 7.69 -6.41 9.75
CA SER A 152 8.58 -7.15 8.86
C SER A 152 7.82 -8.04 7.88
N TRP A 153 6.82 -8.81 8.33
CA TRP A 153 6.02 -9.68 7.46
C TRP A 153 5.20 -8.89 6.44
N VAL A 154 4.63 -7.75 6.86
CA VAL A 154 3.89 -6.86 5.95
C VAL A 154 4.82 -6.33 4.86
N LEU A 155 6.00 -5.84 5.23
CA LEU A 155 6.97 -5.30 4.28
C LEU A 155 7.53 -6.37 3.35
N GLN A 156 7.77 -7.58 3.86
CA GLN A 156 8.16 -8.72 3.04
C GLN A 156 7.07 -9.06 2.04
N PHE A 157 5.81 -9.12 2.47
CA PHE A 157 4.69 -9.37 1.57
C PHE A 157 4.57 -8.29 0.48
N ILE A 158 4.74 -7.01 0.85
CA ILE A 158 4.76 -5.89 -0.10
C ILE A 158 5.88 -6.07 -1.11
N ARG A 159 7.11 -6.37 -0.66
CA ARG A 159 8.27 -6.58 -1.53
C ARG A 159 8.02 -7.70 -2.54
N GLU A 160 7.47 -8.82 -2.08
CA GLU A 160 7.30 -10.00 -2.93
C GLU A 160 6.11 -9.89 -3.90
N ASN A 161 5.05 -9.16 -3.53
CA ASN A 161 3.77 -9.24 -4.23
C ASN A 161 3.21 -7.91 -4.74
N ILE A 162 3.67 -6.77 -4.20
CA ILE A 162 3.01 -5.47 -4.39
C ILE A 162 3.98 -4.38 -4.90
N SER A 163 5.29 -4.47 -4.63
CA SER A 163 6.29 -3.43 -4.94
C SER A 163 6.26 -3.03 -6.42
N ALA A 164 6.25 -4.02 -7.32
CA ALA A 164 6.20 -3.80 -8.75
C ALA A 164 4.95 -3.00 -9.17
N TRP A 165 3.79 -3.26 -8.55
CA TRP A 165 2.57 -2.51 -8.83
C TRP A 165 2.64 -1.08 -8.28
N ILE A 166 3.14 -0.88 -7.05
CA ILE A 166 3.32 0.45 -6.46
C ILE A 166 4.26 1.30 -7.34
N ARG A 167 5.33 0.69 -7.84
CA ARG A 167 6.26 1.32 -8.78
C ARG A 167 5.54 1.78 -10.06
N GLN A 168 4.66 0.94 -10.61
CA GLN A 168 3.85 1.30 -11.78
C GLN A 168 2.85 2.44 -11.49
N GLN A 169 2.39 2.59 -10.24
CA GLN A 169 1.59 3.75 -9.82
C GLN A 169 2.44 5.03 -9.64
N GLY A 170 3.76 4.94 -9.83
CA GLY A 170 4.71 6.02 -9.63
C GLY A 170 4.99 6.28 -8.15
N GLY A 171 5.09 5.22 -7.34
CA GLY A 171 5.38 5.30 -5.91
C GLY A 171 4.14 5.36 -5.04
N TRP A 172 4.35 5.55 -3.73
CA TRP A 172 3.26 5.65 -2.76
C TRP A 172 2.40 6.91 -2.99
N GLU A 173 2.92 7.96 -3.63
CA GLU A 173 2.12 9.13 -4.03
C GLU A 173 1.04 8.80 -5.07
N GLY A 174 1.13 7.63 -5.71
CA GLY A 174 0.09 7.11 -6.59
C GLY A 174 -1.29 7.08 -5.93
N VAL A 175 -1.37 6.90 -4.61
CA VAL A 175 -2.65 6.92 -3.88
C VAL A 175 -3.34 8.28 -3.93
N ILE A 176 -2.57 9.36 -3.82
CA ILE A 176 -3.08 10.74 -3.83
C ILE A 176 -3.75 11.03 -5.18
N ARG A 177 -3.08 10.61 -6.27
CA ARG A 177 -3.59 10.73 -7.63
C ARG A 177 -4.86 9.90 -7.84
N SER A 178 -4.91 8.70 -7.24
CA SER A 178 -6.06 7.80 -7.38
C SER A 178 -7.34 8.43 -6.84
N VAL A 179 -7.31 8.99 -5.62
CA VAL A 179 -8.49 9.61 -4.98
C VAL A 179 -8.92 10.88 -5.71
N SER A 180 -7.94 11.68 -6.15
CA SER A 180 -8.21 12.90 -6.93
C SER A 180 -8.90 12.58 -8.26
N ARG A 181 -8.47 11.53 -8.97
CA ARG A 181 -9.07 11.12 -10.25
C ARG A 181 -10.55 10.74 -10.09
N TRP A 182 -10.91 9.98 -9.06
CA TRP A 182 -12.30 9.62 -8.79
C TRP A 182 -13.17 10.83 -8.47
N ARG A 183 -12.63 11.79 -7.69
CA ARG A 183 -13.33 13.05 -7.39
C ARG A 183 -13.63 13.85 -8.67
N THR A 184 -12.67 13.99 -9.57
CA THR A 184 -12.85 14.69 -10.84
C THR A 184 -13.87 13.98 -11.73
N VAL A 185 -13.79 12.65 -11.84
CA VAL A 185 -14.74 11.85 -12.64
C VAL A 185 -16.17 12.00 -12.10
N SER A 186 -16.37 11.92 -10.78
CA SER A 186 -17.70 12.11 -10.17
C SER A 186 -18.27 13.50 -10.42
N ILE A 187 -17.45 14.55 -10.38
CA ILE A 187 -17.88 15.93 -10.70
C ILE A 187 -18.33 16.04 -12.16
N LEU A 188 -17.56 15.48 -13.09
CA LEU A 188 -17.92 15.49 -14.52
C LEU A 188 -19.22 14.73 -14.78
N PHE A 189 -19.39 13.56 -14.16
CA PHE A 189 -20.64 12.80 -14.24
C PHE A 189 -21.82 13.55 -13.63
N ALA A 190 -21.66 14.16 -12.46
CA ALA A 190 -22.71 14.96 -11.84
C ALA A 190 -23.09 16.18 -12.69
N ALA A 191 -22.10 16.87 -13.27
CA ALA A 191 -22.34 17.99 -14.19
C ALA A 191 -23.09 17.52 -15.45
N ALA A 192 -22.69 16.42 -16.06
CA ALA A 192 -23.35 15.84 -17.22
C ALA A 192 -24.78 15.36 -16.90
N PHE A 193 -24.99 14.80 -15.71
CA PHE A 193 -26.32 14.39 -15.25
C PHE A 193 -27.23 15.60 -15.03
N ILE A 194 -26.74 16.66 -14.38
CA ILE A 194 -27.49 17.91 -14.17
C ILE A 194 -27.87 18.54 -15.50
N THR A 195 -26.94 18.63 -16.47
CA THR A 195 -27.23 19.20 -17.79
C THR A 195 -28.27 18.37 -18.55
N ALA A 196 -28.18 17.04 -18.50
CA ALA A 196 -29.18 16.15 -19.10
C ALA A 196 -30.57 16.34 -18.48
N VAL A 197 -30.66 16.44 -17.15
CA VAL A 197 -31.93 16.68 -16.43
C VAL A 197 -32.53 18.05 -16.78
N VAL A 198 -31.71 19.09 -16.85
CA VAL A 198 -32.15 20.45 -17.23
C VAL A 198 -32.64 20.48 -18.68
N TYR A 199 -31.93 19.79 -19.59
CA TYR A 199 -32.33 19.68 -20.98
C TYR A 199 -33.67 18.95 -21.13
N TRP A 200 -33.85 17.83 -20.42
CA TRP A 200 -35.12 17.09 -20.39
C TRP A 200 -36.28 17.97 -19.89
N ARG A 201 -36.10 18.68 -18.78
CA ARG A 201 -37.12 19.61 -18.24
C ARG A 201 -37.41 20.83 -19.11
N ARG A 202 -36.53 21.18 -20.06
CA ARG A 202 -36.77 22.27 -21.01
C ARG A 202 -37.47 21.81 -22.28
N THR A 203 -37.36 20.53 -22.60
CA THR A 203 -37.86 19.95 -23.86
C THR A 203 -39.18 19.22 -23.69
N HIS A 204 -39.68 19.09 -22.47
CA HIS A 204 -41.02 18.62 -22.08
C HIS A 204 -41.63 19.63 -21.11
#